data_AF-M4SXM8-F1
#
_entry.id   AF-M4SXM8-F1
#
_cell.length_a   1.000
_cell.length_b   1.000
_cell.length_c   1.000
_cell.angle_alpha   90.00
_cell.angle_beta   90.00
_cell.angle_gamma   90.00
#
_symmetry.space_group_name_H-M   'P 1'
#
loop_
_entity.id
_entity.type
_entity.pdbx_description
1 polymer ?
#
loop_
_entity_poly.entity_id
_entity_poly.type
_entity_poly.pdbx_seq_one_letter_code
_entity_poly.pdbx_strand_id
1 'polypeptide(L)'
;QPGHSPRVSTGSSKKAAKIQSTVSDSVKTGLLATQYGGELAGGIVSAVHFLKHASDGSHYCLKDSGNTGDGKNSVDNAGCATLTETAVSTETGFSTADINDEGFVKLTALDTTNGAGETGKCGVFEAAAGSGSSTAGIRIGTSATKVHLAFGAIEGTTTRQPTRPALNKFSSATLQAETTFFGKAHKSLKALTSDTTENALEDPKAMLKQLASEPEAMEALYTVLSGASPNKKPADFLPNREQLKSRYFGDAGEKTDQLWEQINAAKTIGAGEEPHKSSNLSEVNTADDLSKALFFYTAATMRTTRELKSENSRLKETSAKVEKNTRTNLQRNTRRKRLR
;
A
#
# COMPACT_ATOMS: atom_id res chain seq x y z
N GLN A 1 -11.66 13.25 37.11
CA GLN A 1 -11.68 11.79 36.85
C GLN A 1 -10.63 11.48 35.78
N PRO A 2 -9.51 10.81 36.08
CA PRO A 2 -8.54 10.44 35.03
C PRO A 2 -8.69 8.95 34.71
N GLY A 3 -9.29 8.63 33.57
CA GLY A 3 -9.53 7.23 33.19
C GLY A 3 -9.67 6.94 31.70
N HIS A 4 -9.32 7.87 30.80
CA HIS A 4 -9.62 7.72 29.37
C HIS A 4 -8.43 7.68 28.40
N SER A 5 -7.18 7.84 28.85
CA SER A 5 -6.08 8.10 27.91
C SER A 5 -5.30 6.88 27.33
N PRO A 6 -5.23 5.67 27.90
CA PRO A 6 -4.41 4.60 27.29
C PRO A 6 -5.08 3.83 26.14
N ARG A 7 -6.42 3.81 26.06
CA ARG A 7 -7.17 2.75 25.34
C ARG A 7 -7.24 2.93 23.82
N VAL A 8 -7.12 4.15 23.32
CA VAL A 8 -7.19 4.48 21.88
C VAL A 8 -5.82 4.34 21.19
N SER A 9 -4.73 4.42 21.96
CA SER A 9 -3.36 4.47 21.44
C SER A 9 -2.88 3.16 20.79
N THR A 10 -3.26 2.00 21.33
CA THR A 10 -2.74 0.70 20.87
C THR A 10 -3.39 0.21 19.58
N GLY A 11 -4.72 0.32 19.45
CA GLY A 11 -5.42 -0.01 18.20
C GLY A 11 -5.03 0.91 17.03
N SER A 12 -4.92 2.21 17.30
CA SER A 12 -4.47 3.20 16.31
C SER A 12 -3.01 2.99 15.90
N SER A 13 -2.12 2.61 16.82
CA SER A 13 -0.71 2.30 16.50
C SER A 13 -0.55 1.06 15.62
N LYS A 14 -1.36 0.01 15.83
CA LYS A 14 -1.37 -1.19 14.98
C LYS A 14 -1.90 -0.88 13.58
N LYS A 15 -2.97 -0.08 13.45
CA LYS A 15 -3.47 0.35 12.14
C LYS A 15 -2.53 1.33 11.45
N ALA A 16 -1.88 2.24 12.17
CA ALA A 16 -0.84 3.11 11.61
C ALA A 16 0.38 2.31 11.12
N ALA A 17 0.81 1.29 11.85
CA ALA A 17 1.86 0.36 11.40
C ALA A 17 1.41 -0.48 10.19
N LYS A 18 0.14 -0.92 10.15
CA LYS A 18 -0.46 -1.60 8.99
C LYS A 18 -0.52 -0.68 7.78
N ILE A 19 -0.99 0.57 7.94
CA ILE A 19 -1.00 1.61 6.89
C ILE A 19 0.43 1.90 6.42
N GLN A 20 1.41 2.00 7.32
CA GLN A 20 2.81 2.22 6.94
C GLN A 20 3.39 1.02 6.17
N SER A 21 3.05 -0.21 6.55
CA SER A 21 3.40 -1.42 5.81
C SER A 21 2.72 -1.44 4.44
N THR A 22 1.42 -1.15 4.38
CA THR A 22 0.63 -1.06 3.15
C THR A 22 1.18 0.03 2.23
N VAL A 23 1.53 1.21 2.73
CA VAL A 23 2.16 2.29 1.95
C VAL A 23 3.54 1.84 1.43
N SER A 24 4.36 1.18 2.25
CA SER A 24 5.63 0.60 1.79
C SER A 24 5.42 -0.43 0.67
N ASP A 25 4.40 -1.28 0.78
CA ASP A 25 4.11 -2.29 -0.22
C ASP A 25 3.50 -1.68 -1.49
N SER A 26 2.60 -0.69 -1.37
CA SER A 26 2.08 0.08 -2.50
C SER A 26 3.16 0.91 -3.21
N VAL A 27 4.14 1.46 -2.48
CA VAL A 27 5.32 2.12 -3.09
C VAL A 27 6.16 1.12 -3.88
N LYS A 28 6.37 -0.09 -3.36
CA LYS A 28 7.07 -1.16 -4.11
C LYS A 28 6.27 -1.59 -5.34
N THR A 29 4.94 -1.77 -5.20
CA THR A 29 4.04 -2.11 -6.31
C THR A 29 4.10 -1.03 -7.39
N GLY A 30 3.98 0.25 -7.02
CA GLY A 30 4.08 1.40 -7.92
C GLY A 30 5.44 1.50 -8.62
N LEU A 31 6.53 1.27 -7.89
CA LEU A 31 7.88 1.27 -8.47
C LEU A 31 8.06 0.15 -9.50
N LEU A 32 7.63 -1.08 -9.18
CA LEU A 32 7.71 -2.22 -10.09
C LEU A 32 6.83 -2.02 -11.33
N ALA A 33 5.60 -1.52 -11.16
CA ALA A 33 4.71 -1.20 -12.26
C ALA A 33 5.30 -0.11 -13.17
N THR A 34 5.92 0.92 -12.59
CA THR A 34 6.61 1.99 -13.34
C THR A 34 7.80 1.44 -14.11
N GLN A 35 8.62 0.59 -13.48
CA GLN A 35 9.78 -0.01 -14.13
C GLN A 35 9.37 -0.89 -15.32
N TYR A 36 8.48 -1.86 -15.11
CA TYR A 36 8.06 -2.76 -16.19
C TYR A 36 7.25 -2.02 -17.25
N GLY A 37 6.38 -1.09 -16.87
CA GLY A 37 5.59 -0.29 -17.82
C GLY A 37 6.48 0.62 -18.68
N GLY A 38 7.46 1.29 -18.07
CA GLY A 38 8.40 2.15 -18.77
C GLY A 38 9.33 1.40 -19.71
N GLU A 39 9.90 0.28 -19.27
CA GLU A 39 10.75 -0.57 -20.12
C GLU A 39 9.94 -1.19 -21.27
N LEU A 40 8.71 -1.64 -21.02
CA LEU A 40 7.81 -2.15 -22.06
C LEU A 40 7.51 -1.09 -23.12
N ALA A 41 7.08 0.09 -22.69
CA ALA A 41 6.76 1.20 -23.58
C ALA A 41 8.01 1.61 -24.39
N GLY A 42 9.17 1.72 -23.75
CA GLY A 42 10.44 2.02 -24.41
C GLY A 42 10.82 0.99 -25.47
N GLY A 43 10.68 -0.31 -25.18
CA GLY A 43 10.96 -1.37 -26.14
C GLY A 43 10.01 -1.36 -27.35
N ILE A 44 8.73 -1.05 -27.13
CA ILE A 44 7.75 -0.89 -28.22
C ILE A 44 8.08 0.34 -29.07
N VAL A 45 8.25 1.51 -28.44
CA VAL A 45 8.55 2.76 -29.14
C VAL A 45 9.85 2.63 -29.93
N SER A 46 10.91 2.04 -29.35
CA SER A 46 12.17 1.83 -30.04
C SER A 46 12.03 0.94 -31.27
N ALA A 47 11.29 -0.17 -31.17
CA ALA A 47 11.05 -1.07 -32.31
C ALA A 47 10.24 -0.37 -33.41
N VAL A 48 9.18 0.36 -33.04
CA VAL A 48 8.35 1.08 -34.00
C VAL A 48 9.13 2.23 -34.64
N HIS A 49 9.96 2.95 -33.89
CA HIS A 49 10.87 3.99 -34.42
C HIS A 49 11.91 3.40 -35.37
N PHE A 50 12.49 2.24 -35.04
CA PHE A 50 13.38 1.53 -35.96
C PHE A 50 12.67 1.25 -37.30
N LEU A 51 11.44 0.72 -37.27
CA LEU A 51 10.66 0.47 -38.50
C LEU A 51 10.23 1.76 -39.21
N LYS A 52 9.91 2.83 -38.47
CA LYS A 52 9.62 4.18 -38.99
C LYS A 52 10.79 4.74 -39.78
N HIS A 53 12.01 4.54 -39.29
CA HIS A 53 13.24 5.06 -39.89
C HIS A 53 13.88 4.10 -40.91
N ALA A 54 13.46 2.83 -40.96
CA ALA A 54 13.77 1.90 -42.04
C ALA A 54 12.95 2.23 -43.30
N SER A 55 13.17 3.42 -43.85
CA SER A 55 12.50 3.96 -45.02
C SER A 55 13.48 4.81 -45.85
N ASP A 56 13.42 4.70 -47.17
CA ASP A 56 14.15 5.55 -48.13
C ASP A 56 13.21 6.48 -48.92
N GLY A 57 11.92 6.50 -48.55
CA GLY A 57 10.86 7.24 -49.22
C GLY A 57 10.12 6.44 -50.30
N SER A 58 10.77 5.49 -50.97
CA SER A 58 10.13 4.57 -51.95
C SER A 58 9.82 3.19 -51.36
N HIS A 59 10.61 2.81 -50.36
CA HIS A 59 10.53 1.62 -49.53
C HIS A 59 10.34 2.06 -48.07
N TYR A 60 9.52 1.32 -47.32
CA TYR A 60 9.16 1.62 -45.94
C TYR A 60 8.77 0.34 -45.19
N CYS A 61 9.06 0.31 -43.89
CA CYS A 61 8.74 -0.83 -43.03
C CYS A 61 7.46 -0.67 -42.19
N LEU A 62 6.77 0.46 -42.33
CA LEU A 62 5.44 0.67 -41.75
C LEU A 62 4.50 1.15 -42.85
N LYS A 63 3.40 0.43 -43.05
CA LYS A 63 2.31 0.87 -43.94
C LYS A 63 1.39 1.86 -43.22
N ASP A 64 0.76 2.74 -43.98
CA ASP A 64 -0.30 3.61 -43.50
C ASP A 64 -1.62 2.85 -43.27
N SER A 65 -2.61 3.54 -42.68
CA SER A 65 -3.95 2.97 -42.45
C SER A 65 -4.73 2.71 -43.74
N GLY A 66 -4.35 3.36 -44.85
CA GLY A 66 -4.89 3.12 -46.18
C GLY A 66 -4.33 1.89 -46.88
N ASN A 67 -3.33 1.20 -46.30
CA ASN A 67 -2.61 0.06 -46.86
C ASN A 67 -1.93 0.35 -48.23
N THR A 68 -1.60 1.60 -48.53
CA THR A 68 -1.04 1.98 -49.85
C THR A 68 0.14 2.96 -49.77
N GLY A 69 0.55 3.37 -48.58
CA GLY A 69 1.63 4.34 -48.41
C GLY A 69 2.48 4.16 -47.16
N ASP A 70 3.46 5.06 -47.02
CA ASP A 70 4.39 5.13 -45.89
C ASP A 70 3.68 5.64 -44.63
N GLY A 71 3.60 4.78 -43.61
CA GLY A 71 2.94 5.07 -42.34
C GLY A 71 3.73 5.95 -41.39
N LYS A 72 4.99 6.33 -41.69
CA LYS A 72 5.91 7.00 -40.74
C LYS A 72 5.32 8.23 -40.04
N ASN A 73 4.49 9.00 -40.73
CA ASN A 73 3.92 10.25 -40.23
C ASN A 73 2.77 10.02 -39.21
N SER A 74 2.23 8.81 -39.15
CA SER A 74 1.17 8.44 -38.21
C SER A 74 1.69 7.88 -36.88
N VAL A 75 2.97 7.48 -36.82
CA VAL A 75 3.55 6.77 -35.68
C VAL A 75 3.45 7.56 -34.38
N ASP A 76 3.83 8.84 -34.41
CA ASP A 76 3.86 9.67 -33.20
C ASP A 76 2.42 9.99 -32.74
N ASN A 77 1.52 10.30 -33.68
CA ASN A 77 0.11 10.56 -33.40
C ASN A 77 -0.65 9.32 -32.89
N ALA A 78 -0.18 8.11 -33.23
CA ALA A 78 -0.72 6.85 -32.72
C ALA A 78 -0.22 6.50 -31.31
N GLY A 79 0.61 7.35 -30.69
CA GLY A 79 1.11 7.19 -29.32
C GLY A 79 2.52 6.62 -29.21
N CYS A 80 3.18 6.30 -30.33
CA CYS A 80 4.60 5.90 -30.34
C CYS A 80 5.53 7.13 -30.49
N ALA A 81 5.24 8.21 -29.77
CA ALA A 81 6.08 9.40 -29.76
C ALA A 81 7.26 9.23 -28.79
N THR A 82 8.33 10.01 -29.00
CA THR A 82 9.40 10.13 -27.99
C THR A 82 8.82 10.74 -26.72
N LEU A 83 9.10 10.11 -25.58
CA LEU A 83 8.69 10.63 -24.29
C LEU A 83 9.33 12.01 -24.06
N THR A 84 8.52 13.01 -23.70
CA THR A 84 8.96 14.34 -23.29
C THR A 84 8.56 14.52 -21.81
N GLU A 85 9.49 14.91 -20.93
CA GLU A 85 9.18 15.22 -19.52
C GLU A 85 8.15 16.36 -19.41
N THR A 86 7.28 16.51 -18.40
CA THR A 86 6.77 15.64 -17.32
C THR A 86 5.41 16.23 -16.94
N ALA A 87 4.34 15.44 -17.05
CA ALA A 87 3.21 15.58 -16.15
C ALA A 87 3.00 14.20 -15.54
N VAL A 88 3.08 14.11 -14.21
CA VAL A 88 2.45 12.99 -13.52
C VAL A 88 0.98 13.12 -13.86
N SER A 89 0.51 12.25 -14.74
CA SER A 89 -0.90 12.20 -15.11
C SER A 89 -1.70 12.03 -13.82
N THR A 90 -2.79 12.81 -13.67
CA THR A 90 -3.73 12.64 -12.55
C THR A 90 -4.63 11.43 -12.74
N GLU A 91 -4.49 10.71 -13.86
CA GLU A 91 -5.23 9.48 -14.13
C GLU A 91 -4.92 8.42 -13.06
N THR A 92 -5.97 7.94 -12.42
CA THR A 92 -5.89 6.97 -11.32
C THR A 92 -5.94 5.52 -11.80
N GLY A 93 -5.90 5.29 -13.11
CA GLY A 93 -5.99 3.95 -13.70
C GLY A 93 -5.73 3.93 -15.20
N PHE A 94 -5.64 2.71 -15.75
CA PHE A 94 -5.51 2.50 -17.19
C PHE A 94 -6.89 2.44 -17.86
N SER A 95 -6.94 2.85 -19.13
CA SER A 95 -8.10 2.57 -19.98
C SER A 95 -8.32 1.07 -20.07
N THR A 96 -9.47 0.58 -19.59
CA THR A 96 -9.82 -0.85 -19.61
C THR A 96 -10.03 -1.39 -21.02
N ALA A 97 -10.17 -0.50 -22.01
CA ALA A 97 -10.18 -0.85 -23.43
C ALA A 97 -8.78 -1.12 -24.00
N ASP A 98 -7.71 -0.78 -23.26
CA ASP A 98 -6.32 -0.96 -23.65
C ASP A 98 -5.62 -2.01 -22.77
N ILE A 99 -5.84 -1.95 -21.45
CA ILE A 99 -5.27 -2.87 -20.46
C ILE A 99 -6.37 -3.26 -19.46
N ASN A 100 -6.66 -4.56 -19.34
CA ASN A 100 -7.66 -5.06 -18.38
C ASN A 100 -7.10 -6.24 -17.55
N ASP A 101 -7.96 -6.89 -16.77
CA ASP A 101 -7.57 -8.02 -15.90
C ASP A 101 -7.00 -9.23 -16.65
N GLU A 102 -7.27 -9.34 -17.95
CA GLU A 102 -6.82 -10.44 -18.80
C GLU A 102 -5.52 -10.10 -19.54
N GLY A 103 -5.32 -8.88 -20.04
CA GLY A 103 -4.13 -8.54 -20.83
C GLY A 103 -4.19 -7.19 -21.54
N PHE A 104 -3.40 -7.06 -22.60
CA PHE A 104 -3.38 -5.88 -23.49
C PHE A 104 -4.44 -6.05 -24.60
N VAL A 105 -5.64 -5.55 -24.36
CA VAL A 105 -6.88 -5.90 -25.08
C VAL A 105 -6.75 -5.86 -26.60
N LYS A 106 -6.08 -4.83 -27.13
CA LYS A 106 -5.92 -4.60 -28.58
C LYS A 106 -4.78 -5.39 -29.23
N LEU A 107 -3.92 -6.04 -28.44
CA LEU A 107 -2.77 -6.81 -28.94
C LEU A 107 -3.16 -8.28 -29.16
N THR A 108 -4.09 -8.48 -30.09
CA THR A 108 -4.45 -9.82 -30.57
C THR A 108 -3.35 -10.41 -31.46
N ALA A 109 -3.34 -11.73 -31.59
CA ALA A 109 -2.39 -12.41 -32.47
C ALA A 109 -2.54 -11.95 -33.92
N LEU A 110 -1.42 -11.76 -34.59
CA LEU A 110 -1.32 -11.61 -36.04
C LEU A 110 -0.52 -12.77 -36.59
N ASP A 111 -1.12 -13.48 -37.53
CA ASP A 111 -0.45 -14.52 -38.30
C ASP A 111 0.38 -13.93 -39.45
N THR A 112 0.99 -14.82 -40.23
CA THR A 112 1.88 -14.50 -41.34
C THR A 112 1.21 -13.73 -42.49
N THR A 113 -0.11 -13.79 -42.59
CA THR A 113 -0.89 -13.11 -43.64
C THR A 113 -1.28 -11.72 -43.18
N ASN A 114 -1.82 -11.63 -41.97
CA ASN A 114 -2.41 -10.39 -41.45
C ASN A 114 -1.37 -9.44 -40.84
N GLY A 115 -0.20 -9.96 -40.45
CA GLY A 115 0.93 -9.12 -40.02
C GLY A 115 1.69 -8.48 -41.18
N ALA A 116 1.59 -9.03 -42.41
CA ALA A 116 2.33 -8.55 -43.55
C ALA A 116 1.81 -7.20 -44.08
N GLY A 117 2.76 -6.35 -44.49
CA GLY A 117 2.51 -5.10 -45.16
C GLY A 117 2.49 -5.25 -46.69
N GLU A 118 2.79 -4.16 -47.38
CA GLU A 118 2.92 -4.17 -48.83
C GLU A 118 4.18 -4.92 -49.28
N THR A 119 4.04 -5.72 -50.35
CA THR A 119 5.14 -6.55 -50.86
C THR A 119 6.26 -5.68 -51.43
N GLY A 120 7.51 -6.03 -51.10
CA GLY A 120 8.69 -5.35 -51.64
C GLY A 120 9.01 -4.00 -51.00
N LYS A 121 8.28 -3.58 -49.95
CA LYS A 121 8.53 -2.30 -49.27
C LYS A 121 9.51 -2.39 -48.11
N CYS A 122 9.60 -3.53 -47.42
CA CYS A 122 10.40 -3.66 -46.21
C CYS A 122 11.42 -4.80 -46.30
N GLY A 123 12.71 -4.48 -46.21
CA GLY A 123 13.80 -5.47 -46.20
C GLY A 123 14.12 -6.08 -44.83
N VAL A 124 13.58 -5.52 -43.74
CA VAL A 124 13.89 -5.98 -42.36
C VAL A 124 13.51 -7.44 -42.14
N PHE A 125 12.40 -7.88 -42.75
CA PHE A 125 11.89 -9.25 -42.63
C PHE A 125 12.27 -10.13 -43.82
N GLU A 126 13.21 -9.71 -44.65
CA GLU A 126 13.73 -10.54 -45.74
C GLU A 126 14.74 -11.55 -45.18
N ALA A 127 14.54 -12.82 -45.48
CA ALA A 127 15.52 -13.84 -45.11
C ALA A 127 16.80 -13.68 -45.94
N ALA A 128 17.95 -13.62 -45.25
CA ALA A 128 19.24 -13.64 -45.91
C ALA A 128 19.40 -14.92 -46.77
N ALA A 129 20.02 -14.80 -47.95
CA ALA A 129 20.21 -15.89 -48.90
C ALA A 129 21.18 -17.01 -48.41
N GLY A 130 21.76 -16.90 -47.21
CA GLY A 130 22.77 -17.82 -46.69
C GLY A 130 23.25 -17.50 -45.27
N SER A 131 24.27 -18.25 -44.80
CA SER A 131 25.04 -17.90 -43.59
C SER A 131 26.24 -17.03 -43.92
N GLY A 132 26.62 -16.16 -42.98
CA GLY A 132 27.97 -15.58 -42.94
C GLY A 132 27.98 -14.07 -43.12
N SER A 133 29.15 -13.48 -42.87
CA SER A 133 29.37 -12.03 -42.91
C SER A 133 29.29 -11.40 -44.31
N SER A 134 29.30 -12.21 -45.37
CA SER A 134 29.24 -11.76 -46.76
C SER A 134 27.83 -11.67 -47.35
N THR A 135 26.80 -12.05 -46.58
CA THR A 135 25.40 -12.01 -47.04
C THR A 135 24.66 -10.89 -46.30
N ALA A 136 24.06 -9.97 -47.05
CA ALA A 136 23.22 -8.92 -46.47
C ALA A 136 21.91 -9.50 -45.90
N GLY A 137 21.44 -8.94 -44.79
CA GLY A 137 20.18 -9.32 -44.14
C GLY A 137 20.34 -10.18 -42.89
N ILE A 138 19.20 -10.60 -42.33
CA ILE A 138 19.13 -11.41 -41.12
C ILE A 138 18.78 -12.85 -41.51
N ARG A 139 19.43 -13.83 -40.88
CA ARG A 139 19.02 -15.23 -41.05
C ARG A 139 17.67 -15.43 -40.36
N ILE A 140 16.65 -15.69 -41.17
CA ILE A 140 15.28 -15.96 -40.75
C ILE A 140 14.93 -17.36 -41.23
N GLY A 141 14.29 -18.18 -40.38
CA GLY A 141 13.80 -19.49 -40.80
C GLY A 141 13.40 -20.46 -39.70
N THR A 142 13.63 -20.12 -38.43
CA THR A 142 13.22 -20.97 -37.28
C THR A 142 12.87 -20.10 -36.08
N SER A 143 12.31 -20.68 -35.02
CA SER A 143 12.08 -19.98 -33.75
C SER A 143 13.37 -19.48 -33.07
N ALA A 144 14.53 -20.10 -33.37
CA ALA A 144 15.84 -19.69 -32.84
C ALA A 144 16.57 -18.67 -33.73
N THR A 145 16.20 -18.60 -35.02
CA THR A 145 16.78 -17.69 -36.01
C THR A 145 15.65 -16.86 -36.62
N LYS A 146 15.28 -15.80 -35.92
CA LYS A 146 14.15 -14.93 -36.25
C LYS A 146 14.48 -13.46 -35.99
N VAL A 147 13.76 -12.57 -36.66
CA VAL A 147 13.65 -11.18 -36.22
C VAL A 147 12.80 -11.17 -34.95
N HIS A 148 13.25 -10.44 -33.94
CA HIS A 148 12.57 -10.35 -32.65
C HIS A 148 12.70 -8.91 -32.11
N LEU A 149 11.63 -8.14 -32.21
CA LEU A 149 11.56 -6.74 -31.80
C LEU A 149 10.53 -6.58 -30.68
N ALA A 150 10.65 -5.48 -29.91
CA ALA A 150 9.73 -5.12 -28.82
C ALA A 150 9.42 -6.31 -27.90
N PHE A 151 10.45 -6.94 -27.31
CA PHE A 151 10.31 -8.10 -26.43
C PHE A 151 9.47 -9.26 -26.99
N GLY A 152 9.43 -9.41 -28.32
CA GLY A 152 8.70 -10.50 -28.99
C GLY A 152 7.28 -10.15 -29.40
N ALA A 153 6.87 -8.88 -29.30
CA ALA A 153 5.60 -8.43 -29.86
C ALA A 153 5.61 -8.36 -31.39
N ILE A 154 6.78 -8.28 -32.01
CA ILE A 154 6.94 -8.34 -33.46
C ILE A 154 8.03 -9.37 -33.76
N GLU A 155 7.63 -10.48 -34.38
CA GLU A 155 8.54 -11.56 -34.76
C GLU A 155 8.52 -11.79 -36.26
N GLY A 156 9.62 -12.34 -36.80
CA GLY A 156 9.67 -12.80 -38.18
C GLY A 156 10.43 -14.11 -38.26
N THR A 157 9.70 -15.22 -38.38
CA THR A 157 10.27 -16.58 -38.54
C THR A 157 10.27 -17.04 -39.99
N THR A 158 9.46 -16.40 -40.84
CA THR A 158 9.36 -16.66 -42.29
C THR A 158 9.58 -15.34 -43.04
N THR A 159 10.18 -15.43 -44.23
CA THR A 159 10.47 -14.26 -45.06
C THR A 159 9.21 -13.45 -45.32
N ARG A 160 9.29 -12.13 -45.15
CA ARG A 160 8.20 -11.14 -45.38
C ARG A 160 6.92 -11.39 -44.59
N GLN A 161 6.97 -12.21 -43.55
CA GLN A 161 5.80 -12.63 -42.78
C GLN A 161 6.00 -12.30 -41.30
N PRO A 162 5.97 -11.00 -40.94
CA PRO A 162 6.00 -10.62 -39.54
C PRO A 162 4.73 -11.10 -38.85
N THR A 163 4.85 -11.52 -37.59
CA THR A 163 3.77 -12.02 -36.75
C THR A 163 3.78 -11.29 -35.41
N ARG A 164 2.65 -11.39 -34.70
CA ARG A 164 2.52 -10.92 -33.32
C ARG A 164 1.84 -12.03 -32.50
N PRO A 165 2.38 -12.43 -31.34
CA PRO A 165 1.68 -13.36 -30.45
C PRO A 165 0.42 -12.71 -29.84
N ALA A 166 -0.51 -13.52 -29.35
CA ALA A 166 -1.62 -13.02 -28.55
C ALA A 166 -1.10 -12.48 -27.21
N LEU A 167 -1.30 -11.19 -26.95
CA LEU A 167 -0.93 -10.50 -25.71
C LEU A 167 -2.15 -9.92 -24.98
N ASN A 168 -3.35 -10.22 -25.50
CA ASN A 168 -4.63 -9.75 -24.98
C ASN A 168 -5.20 -10.61 -23.85
N LYS A 169 -4.63 -11.79 -23.60
CA LYS A 169 -5.07 -12.70 -22.54
C LYS A 169 -3.91 -13.51 -21.97
N PHE A 170 -3.61 -13.29 -20.71
CA PHE A 170 -2.61 -14.03 -19.93
C PHE A 170 -3.25 -15.05 -18.98
N SER A 171 -4.58 -15.07 -18.83
CA SER A 171 -5.29 -15.96 -17.89
C SER A 171 -5.54 -17.38 -18.43
N SER A 172 -4.77 -18.33 -17.90
CA SER A 172 -4.87 -19.80 -17.96
C SER A 172 -4.53 -20.52 -19.29
N ALA A 173 -3.83 -21.67 -19.14
CA ALA A 173 -3.25 -22.61 -20.11
C ALA A 173 -1.88 -22.29 -20.74
N THR A 174 -1.35 -21.06 -20.64
CA THR A 174 0.01 -20.73 -21.09
C THR A 174 0.83 -20.09 -19.97
N LEU A 175 1.30 -20.92 -19.01
CA LEU A 175 2.33 -20.53 -18.04
C LEU A 175 3.55 -19.85 -18.70
N GLN A 176 3.80 -20.12 -19.98
CA GLN A 176 4.85 -19.47 -20.76
C GLN A 176 4.58 -17.99 -21.06
N ALA A 177 3.33 -17.59 -21.36
CA ALA A 177 2.98 -16.21 -21.71
C ALA A 177 3.13 -15.26 -20.51
N GLU A 178 2.79 -15.72 -19.30
CA GLU A 178 3.01 -14.97 -18.05
C GLU A 178 4.51 -14.76 -17.74
N THR A 179 5.38 -15.67 -18.18
CA THR A 179 6.84 -15.56 -17.95
C THR A 179 7.54 -14.64 -18.94
N THR A 180 6.87 -14.26 -20.04
CA THR A 180 7.39 -13.28 -20.99
C THR A 180 7.48 -11.90 -20.34
N PHE A 181 8.21 -10.99 -20.97
CA PHE A 181 8.30 -9.61 -20.48
C PHE A 181 6.92 -8.92 -20.43
N PHE A 182 6.06 -9.14 -21.44
CA PHE A 182 4.69 -8.63 -21.46
C PHE A 182 3.83 -9.19 -20.33
N GLY A 183 3.94 -10.49 -20.02
CA GLY A 183 3.23 -11.11 -18.91
C GLY A 183 3.65 -10.56 -17.55
N LYS A 184 4.96 -10.38 -17.33
CA LYS A 184 5.50 -9.73 -16.12
C LYS A 184 5.03 -8.28 -15.99
N ALA A 185 5.06 -7.52 -17.08
CA ALA A 185 4.59 -6.15 -17.10
C ALA A 185 3.10 -6.04 -16.81
N HIS A 186 2.27 -6.87 -17.45
CA HIS A 186 0.84 -6.94 -17.17
C HIS A 186 0.56 -7.27 -15.71
N LYS A 187 1.25 -8.27 -15.15
CA LYS A 187 1.13 -8.63 -13.73
C LYS A 187 1.46 -7.46 -12.80
N SER A 188 2.53 -6.72 -13.08
CA SER A 188 2.91 -5.55 -12.28
C SER A 188 1.91 -4.39 -12.41
N LEU A 189 1.40 -4.11 -13.61
CA LEU A 189 0.38 -3.09 -13.85
C LEU A 189 -0.95 -3.45 -13.19
N LYS A 190 -1.35 -4.73 -13.26
CA LYS A 190 -2.54 -5.25 -12.57
C LYS A 190 -2.41 -5.18 -11.06
N ALA A 191 -1.24 -5.48 -10.51
CA ALA A 191 -0.99 -5.34 -9.08
C ALA A 191 -1.16 -3.88 -8.63
N LEU A 192 -0.75 -2.90 -9.44
CA LEU A 192 -0.95 -1.48 -9.16
C LEU A 192 -2.44 -1.09 -9.13
N THR A 193 -3.27 -1.60 -10.04
CA THR A 193 -4.71 -1.30 -10.07
C THR A 193 -5.53 -2.14 -9.09
N SER A 194 -4.98 -3.27 -8.64
CA SER A 194 -5.58 -4.15 -7.62
C SER A 194 -5.15 -3.80 -6.20
N ASP A 195 -4.09 -2.99 -6.05
CA ASP A 195 -3.76 -2.31 -4.80
C ASP A 195 -4.85 -1.26 -4.54
N THR A 196 -6.00 -1.74 -4.08
CA THR A 196 -6.85 -0.97 -3.19
C THR A 196 -5.97 -0.67 -1.98
N THR A 197 -5.27 0.45 -2.02
CA THR A 197 -4.84 1.08 -0.76
C THR A 197 -6.15 1.25 -0.02
N GLU A 198 -6.45 0.34 0.91
CA GLU A 198 -7.70 0.31 1.64
C GLU A 198 -7.92 1.72 2.14
N ASN A 199 -8.86 2.42 1.50
CA ASN A 199 -9.71 3.41 2.11
C ASN A 199 -8.97 4.10 3.27
N ALA A 200 -7.95 4.89 2.94
CA ALA A 200 -7.47 5.93 3.82
C ALA A 200 -8.62 6.96 3.89
N LEU A 201 -9.68 6.56 4.59
CA LEU A 201 -10.98 7.19 4.60
C LEU A 201 -10.79 8.60 5.13
N GLU A 202 -11.15 9.57 4.30
CA GLU A 202 -11.19 10.99 4.62
C GLU A 202 -12.15 11.31 5.80
N ASP A 203 -12.95 10.33 6.25
CA ASP A 203 -13.85 10.42 7.40
C ASP A 203 -13.31 9.67 8.64
N PRO A 204 -12.81 10.38 9.67
CA PRO A 204 -12.37 9.79 10.93
C PRO A 204 -13.45 9.02 11.69
N LYS A 205 -14.74 9.37 11.50
CA LYS A 205 -15.87 8.69 12.14
C LYS A 205 -16.10 7.31 11.50
N ALA A 206 -16.07 7.24 10.17
CA ALA A 206 -16.05 5.97 9.44
C ALA A 206 -14.83 5.12 9.80
N MET A 207 -13.66 5.73 9.99
CA MET A 207 -12.43 5.02 10.40
C MET A 207 -12.57 4.35 11.77
N LEU A 208 -13.18 5.03 12.76
CA LEU A 208 -13.43 4.47 14.09
C LEU A 208 -14.44 3.30 14.05
N LYS A 209 -15.48 3.42 13.23
CA LYS A 209 -16.43 2.32 12.99
C LYS A 209 -15.75 1.09 12.39
N GLN A 210 -14.93 1.30 11.36
CA GLN A 210 -14.18 0.22 10.74
C GLN A 210 -13.23 -0.43 11.77
N LEU A 211 -12.44 0.38 12.50
CA LEU A 211 -11.54 -0.10 13.54
C LEU A 211 -12.25 -0.99 14.56
N ALA A 212 -13.45 -0.61 15.00
CA ALA A 212 -14.23 -1.39 15.95
C ALA A 212 -14.74 -2.73 15.41
N SER A 213 -14.77 -2.92 14.09
CA SER A 213 -15.14 -4.17 13.44
C SER A 213 -13.95 -5.13 13.23
N GLU A 214 -12.72 -4.61 13.27
CA GLU A 214 -11.49 -5.39 13.07
C GLU A 214 -11.17 -6.29 14.29
N PRO A 215 -10.64 -7.51 14.08
CA PRO A 215 -10.26 -8.40 15.18
C PRO A 215 -9.18 -7.80 16.09
N GLU A 216 -8.29 -6.96 15.57
CA GLU A 216 -7.20 -6.31 16.30
C GLU A 216 -7.71 -5.33 17.38
N ALA A 217 -8.89 -4.72 17.20
CA ALA A 217 -9.49 -3.86 18.21
C ALA A 217 -9.92 -4.65 19.45
N MET A 218 -10.41 -5.88 19.26
CA MET A 218 -10.74 -6.77 20.38
C MET A 218 -9.47 -7.28 21.07
N GLU A 219 -8.39 -7.57 20.35
CA GLU A 219 -7.10 -7.92 20.96
C GLU A 219 -6.53 -6.78 21.81
N ALA A 220 -6.59 -5.55 21.30
CA ALA A 220 -6.16 -4.36 22.03
C ALA A 220 -7.01 -4.17 23.29
N LEU A 221 -8.33 -4.36 23.20
CA LEU A 221 -9.25 -4.31 24.33
C LEU A 221 -8.89 -5.36 25.40
N TYR A 222 -8.63 -6.62 25.01
CA TYR A 222 -8.22 -7.66 25.96
C TYR A 222 -6.90 -7.33 26.66
N THR A 223 -5.95 -6.76 25.92
CA THR A 223 -4.67 -6.31 26.47
C THR A 223 -4.89 -5.23 27.53
N VAL A 224 -5.72 -4.22 27.22
CA VAL A 224 -6.07 -3.15 28.17
C VAL A 224 -6.80 -3.70 29.41
N LEU A 225 -7.78 -4.59 29.21
CA LEU A 225 -8.56 -5.17 30.31
C LEU A 225 -7.70 -6.04 31.23
N SER A 226 -6.74 -6.78 30.67
CA SER A 226 -5.77 -7.56 31.44
C SER A 226 -4.84 -6.65 32.26
N GLY A 227 -4.37 -5.54 31.70
CA GLY A 227 -3.56 -4.56 32.44
C GLY A 227 -4.32 -3.87 33.58
N ALA A 228 -5.65 -3.75 33.47
CA ALA A 228 -6.51 -3.17 34.50
C ALA A 228 -7.01 -4.19 35.55
N SER A 229 -6.80 -5.49 35.32
CA SER A 229 -7.35 -6.57 36.15
C SER A 229 -6.22 -7.41 36.75
N PRO A 230 -5.99 -7.36 38.08
CA PRO A 230 -4.98 -8.20 38.72
C PRO A 230 -5.22 -9.68 38.40
N ASN A 231 -4.16 -10.38 37.98
CA ASN A 231 -4.14 -11.82 37.69
C ASN A 231 -5.01 -12.31 36.51
N LYS A 232 -5.48 -11.41 35.63
CA LYS A 232 -6.15 -11.82 34.38
C LYS A 232 -5.24 -11.62 33.17
N LYS A 233 -5.27 -12.56 32.24
CA LYS A 233 -4.58 -12.53 30.95
C LYS A 233 -5.57 -12.16 29.83
N PRO A 234 -5.09 -11.68 28.66
CA PRO A 234 -5.96 -11.40 27.52
C PRO A 234 -6.89 -12.58 27.13
N ALA A 235 -6.38 -13.82 27.20
CA ALA A 235 -7.15 -15.03 26.88
C ALA A 235 -8.37 -15.24 27.78
N ASP A 236 -8.35 -14.74 29.03
CA ASP A 236 -9.45 -14.90 29.99
C ASP A 236 -10.70 -14.10 29.60
N PHE A 237 -10.59 -13.21 28.61
CA PHE A 237 -11.68 -12.38 28.12
C PHE A 237 -12.33 -12.90 26.83
N LEU A 238 -11.73 -13.89 26.16
CA LEU A 238 -12.27 -14.51 24.94
C LEU A 238 -13.70 -15.05 25.09
N PRO A 239 -14.08 -15.73 26.20
CA PRO A 239 -15.44 -16.25 26.35
C PRO A 239 -16.53 -15.16 26.36
N ASN A 240 -16.16 -13.91 26.64
CA ASN A 240 -17.09 -12.78 26.72
C ASN A 240 -17.00 -11.85 25.50
N ARG A 241 -16.40 -12.30 24.38
CA ARG A 241 -16.12 -11.49 23.19
C ARG A 241 -17.32 -10.64 22.74
N GLU A 242 -18.47 -11.26 22.49
CA GLU A 242 -19.64 -10.56 21.97
C GLU A 242 -20.22 -9.56 22.97
N GLN A 243 -20.27 -9.93 24.26
CA GLN A 243 -20.71 -9.03 25.32
C GLN A 243 -19.78 -7.81 25.45
N LEU A 244 -18.46 -8.03 25.34
CA LEU A 244 -17.48 -6.95 25.38
C LEU A 244 -17.54 -6.07 24.13
N LYS A 245 -17.73 -6.66 22.94
CA LYS A 245 -17.92 -5.92 21.69
C LYS A 245 -19.15 -5.01 21.78
N SER A 246 -20.31 -5.57 22.13
CA SER A 246 -21.56 -4.81 22.33
C SER A 246 -21.40 -3.72 23.40
N ARG A 247 -20.70 -4.02 24.51
CA ARG A 247 -20.48 -3.06 25.59
C ARG A 247 -19.63 -1.86 25.16
N TYR A 248 -18.51 -2.09 24.48
CA TYR A 248 -17.49 -1.05 24.21
C TYR A 248 -17.64 -0.39 22.85
N PHE A 249 -18.10 -1.13 21.83
CA PHE A 249 -18.20 -0.66 20.45
C PHE A 249 -19.65 -0.58 19.97
N GLY A 250 -20.55 -1.35 20.58
CA GLY A 250 -21.90 -1.55 20.04
C GLY A 250 -21.93 -2.75 19.08
N ASP A 251 -23.13 -3.21 18.74
CA ASP A 251 -23.29 -4.41 17.91
C ASP A 251 -22.86 -4.15 16.46
N ALA A 252 -23.12 -2.93 15.97
CA ALA A 252 -22.76 -2.43 14.65
C ALA A 252 -21.71 -1.31 14.69
N GLY A 253 -21.06 -1.10 15.84
CA GLY A 253 -20.07 -0.02 16.01
C GLY A 253 -20.69 1.34 16.34
N GLU A 254 -21.98 1.42 16.64
CA GLU A 254 -22.73 2.66 16.88
C GLU A 254 -22.19 3.49 18.06
N LYS A 255 -21.52 2.88 19.05
CA LYS A 255 -20.91 3.62 20.17
C LYS A 255 -19.62 4.37 19.77
N THR A 256 -19.06 4.07 18.60
CA THR A 256 -17.89 4.78 18.08
C THR A 256 -18.23 6.20 17.62
N ASP A 257 -19.48 6.46 17.24
CA ASP A 257 -19.95 7.80 16.88
C ASP A 257 -19.92 8.73 18.10
N GLN A 258 -20.46 8.25 19.22
CA GLN A 258 -20.43 8.97 20.49
C GLN A 258 -18.99 9.18 20.99
N LEU A 259 -18.12 8.18 20.79
CA LEU A 259 -16.70 8.31 21.12
C LEU A 259 -16.02 9.39 20.28
N TRP A 260 -16.30 9.45 18.98
CA TRP A 260 -15.77 10.50 18.10
C TRP A 260 -16.22 11.89 18.55
N GLU A 261 -17.49 12.07 18.88
CA GLU A 261 -18.02 13.34 19.38
C GLU A 261 -17.32 13.79 20.68
N GLN A 262 -17.06 12.84 21.59
CA GLN A 262 -16.32 13.12 22.82
C GLN A 262 -14.85 13.47 22.56
N ILE A 263 -14.19 12.79 21.62
CA ILE A 263 -12.82 13.10 21.21
C ILE A 263 -12.77 14.49 20.56
N ASN A 264 -13.70 14.79 19.65
CA ASN A 264 -13.72 16.05 18.93
C ASN A 264 -14.04 17.25 19.83
N ALA A 265 -14.89 17.05 20.85
CA ALA A 265 -15.22 18.06 21.85
C ALA A 265 -14.18 18.15 22.99
N ALA A 266 -13.23 17.22 23.08
CA ALA A 266 -12.24 17.21 24.14
C ALA A 266 -11.28 18.39 23.99
N LYS A 267 -10.92 18.99 25.13
CA LYS A 267 -9.83 19.96 25.20
C LYS A 267 -8.53 19.27 25.59
N THR A 268 -7.44 19.72 25.01
CA THR A 268 -6.09 19.24 25.29
C THR A 268 -5.17 20.40 25.67
N ILE A 269 -4.10 20.11 26.41
CA ILE A 269 -2.98 21.02 26.71
C ILE A 269 -1.68 20.32 26.28
N GLY A 270 -0.63 21.09 26.03
CA GLY A 270 0.66 20.53 25.60
C GLY A 270 0.80 20.30 24.10
N ALA A 271 -0.19 20.69 23.29
CA ALA A 271 -0.23 20.50 21.84
C ALA A 271 0.42 21.64 21.02
N GLY A 272 1.41 22.35 21.57
CA GLY A 272 2.04 23.50 20.92
C GLY A 272 3.17 24.09 21.77
N GLU A 273 3.70 25.24 21.35
CA GLU A 273 4.85 25.89 22.03
C GLU A 273 4.53 26.34 23.47
N GLU A 274 3.25 26.62 23.74
CA GLU A 274 2.77 26.95 25.09
C GLU A 274 2.11 25.73 25.75
N PRO A 275 2.82 24.95 26.58
CA PRO A 275 2.34 23.65 27.05
C PRO A 275 1.15 23.71 28.01
N HIS A 276 0.81 24.89 28.53
CA HIS A 276 -0.32 25.11 29.44
C HIS A 276 -1.53 25.76 28.75
N LYS A 277 -1.41 26.13 27.47
CA LYS A 277 -2.53 26.67 26.70
C LYS A 277 -3.48 25.54 26.31
N SER A 278 -4.77 25.74 26.55
CA SER A 278 -5.82 24.80 26.19
C SER A 278 -6.29 25.06 24.77
N SER A 279 -6.35 24.00 23.97
CA SER A 279 -6.90 24.00 22.60
C SER A 279 -7.94 22.88 22.48
N ASN A 280 -8.88 23.01 21.54
CA ASN A 280 -9.75 21.87 21.23
C ASN A 280 -8.92 20.80 20.51
N LEU A 281 -9.18 19.52 20.79
CA LEU A 281 -8.45 18.43 20.13
C LEU A 281 -8.74 18.41 18.61
N SER A 282 -9.91 18.92 18.20
CA SER A 282 -10.28 19.16 16.81
C SER A 282 -9.40 20.20 16.09
N GLU A 283 -8.73 21.08 16.83
CA GLU A 283 -7.86 22.13 16.31
C GLU A 283 -6.39 21.68 16.25
N VAL A 284 -6.06 20.52 16.81
CA VAL A 284 -4.71 19.94 16.76
C VAL A 284 -4.59 19.06 15.52
N ASN A 285 -4.03 19.62 14.46
CA ASN A 285 -4.02 19.03 13.12
C ASN A 285 -2.67 18.41 12.71
N THR A 286 -1.65 18.45 13.58
CA THR A 286 -0.34 17.83 13.30
C THR A 286 -0.05 16.64 14.20
N ALA A 287 0.61 15.62 13.65
CA ALA A 287 1.03 14.44 14.41
C ALA A 287 2.08 14.78 15.49
N ASP A 288 2.90 15.80 15.25
CA ASP A 288 3.91 16.28 16.20
C ASP A 288 3.25 16.91 17.42
N ASP A 289 2.25 17.77 17.23
CA ASP A 289 1.53 18.41 18.33
C ASP A 289 0.65 17.44 19.12
N LEU A 290 0.03 16.46 18.45
CA LEU A 290 -0.65 15.33 19.11
C LEU A 290 0.33 14.51 19.95
N SER A 291 1.55 14.27 19.45
CA SER A 291 2.60 13.56 20.19
C SER A 291 3.08 14.34 21.41
N LYS A 292 3.31 15.65 21.28
CA LYS A 292 3.67 16.53 22.40
C LYS A 292 2.59 16.54 23.49
N ALA A 293 1.32 16.63 23.11
CA ALA A 293 0.20 16.55 24.05
C ALA A 293 0.18 15.19 24.78
N LEU A 294 0.37 14.09 24.05
CA LEU A 294 0.46 12.75 24.64
C LEU A 294 1.64 12.62 25.61
N PHE A 295 2.81 13.16 25.26
CA PHE A 295 3.98 13.20 26.15
C PHE A 295 3.70 14.03 27.41
N PHE A 296 3.04 15.18 27.28
CA PHE A 296 2.66 16.02 28.42
C PHE A 296 1.79 15.24 29.42
N TYR A 297 0.71 14.59 28.95
CA TYR A 297 -0.15 13.79 29.83
C TYR A 297 0.54 12.56 30.40
N THR A 298 1.43 11.93 29.65
CA THR A 298 2.22 10.78 30.13
C THR A 298 3.14 11.22 31.28
N ALA A 299 3.87 12.34 31.11
CA ALA A 299 4.75 12.88 32.13
C ALA A 299 3.98 13.34 33.38
N ALA A 300 2.83 13.99 33.21
CA ALA A 300 1.95 14.39 34.31
C ALA A 300 1.45 13.17 35.10
N THR A 301 0.96 12.15 34.40
CA THR A 301 0.45 10.90 35.03
C THR A 301 1.56 10.16 35.78
N MET A 302 2.79 10.13 35.23
CA MET A 302 3.94 9.55 35.91
C MET A 302 4.30 10.31 37.20
N ARG A 303 4.24 11.65 37.20
CA ARG A 303 4.47 12.47 38.40
C ARG A 303 3.41 12.19 39.46
N THR A 304 2.13 12.27 39.11
CA THR A 304 1.03 11.99 40.05
C THR A 304 1.09 10.57 40.60
N THR A 305 1.46 9.57 39.78
CA THR A 305 1.62 8.19 40.24
C THR A 305 2.77 8.05 41.24
N ARG A 306 3.90 8.73 41.02
CA ARG A 306 5.02 8.75 41.97
C ARG A 306 4.64 9.43 43.28
N GLU A 307 3.92 10.55 43.22
CA GLU A 307 3.42 11.27 44.39
C GLU A 307 2.44 10.42 45.20
N LEU A 308 1.44 9.83 44.55
CA LEU A 308 0.49 8.92 45.20
C LEU A 308 1.20 7.70 45.80
N LYS A 309 2.20 7.13 45.12
CA LYS A 309 2.99 6.01 45.67
C LYS A 309 3.81 6.44 46.89
N SER A 310 4.42 7.62 46.85
CA SER A 310 5.16 8.20 47.98
C SER A 310 4.24 8.46 49.17
N GLU A 311 3.08 9.07 48.92
CA GLU A 311 2.09 9.36 49.95
C GLU A 311 1.50 8.09 50.56
N ASN A 312 1.21 7.08 49.74
CA ASN A 312 0.70 5.79 50.21
C ASN A 312 1.76 5.04 51.05
N SER A 313 3.04 5.10 50.67
CA SER A 313 4.14 4.59 51.50
C SER A 313 4.26 5.35 52.82
N ARG A 314 4.17 6.69 52.78
CA ARG A 314 4.21 7.53 53.99
C ARG A 314 3.04 7.21 54.92
N LEU A 315 1.82 7.07 54.39
CA LEU A 315 0.63 6.70 55.15
C LEU A 315 0.79 5.31 55.80
N LYS A 316 1.31 4.32 55.07
CA LYS A 316 1.61 2.98 55.61
C LYS A 316 2.65 3.00 56.73
N GLU A 317 3.71 3.79 56.58
CA GLU A 317 4.70 3.95 57.65
C GLU A 317 4.12 4.65 58.88
N THR A 318 3.28 5.66 58.66
CA THR A 318 2.64 6.42 59.73
C THR A 318 1.64 5.55 60.49
N SER A 319 0.82 4.75 59.79
CA SER A 319 -0.11 3.80 60.41
C SER A 319 0.63 2.72 61.21
N ALA A 320 1.72 2.16 60.67
CA ALA A 320 2.56 1.18 61.37
C ALA A 320 3.21 1.75 62.65
N LYS A 321 3.66 3.01 62.62
CA LYS A 321 4.22 3.70 63.80
C LYS A 321 3.14 3.94 64.87
N VAL A 322 1.93 4.35 64.46
CA VAL A 322 0.79 4.54 65.38
C VAL A 322 0.40 3.21 66.03
N GLU A 323 0.27 2.13 65.27
CA GLU A 323 -0.03 0.79 65.83
C GLU A 323 1.02 0.32 66.83
N LYS A 324 2.31 0.53 66.51
CA LYS A 324 3.42 0.15 67.40
C LYS A 324 3.39 0.94 68.71
N ASN A 325 3.15 2.25 68.65
CA ASN A 325 3.04 3.12 69.83
C ASN A 325 1.83 2.77 70.70
N THR A 326 0.70 2.45 70.10
CA THR A 326 -0.51 2.02 70.83
C THR A 326 -0.27 0.70 71.56
N ARG A 327 0.39 -0.27 70.93
CA ARG A 327 0.79 -1.55 71.57
C ARG A 327 1.76 -1.34 72.73
N THR A 328 2.76 -0.46 72.58
CA THR A 328 3.72 -0.19 73.65
C THR A 328 3.09 0.54 74.85
N ASN A 329 2.16 1.48 74.60
CA ASN A 329 1.44 2.16 75.66
C ASN A 329 0.48 1.23 76.41
N LEU A 330 -0.21 0.32 75.70
CA LEU A 330 -1.00 -0.73 76.36
C LEU A 330 -0.12 -1.58 77.28
N GLN A 331 1.03 -2.07 76.78
CA GLN A 331 1.94 -2.90 77.57
C GLN A 331 2.49 -2.17 78.82
N ARG A 332 2.82 -0.88 78.70
CA ARG A 332 3.27 -0.06 79.85
C ARG A 332 2.17 0.12 80.90
N ASN A 333 0.93 0.38 80.48
CA ASN A 333 -0.19 0.54 81.41
C ASN A 333 -0.56 -0.78 82.11
N THR A 334 -0.50 -1.91 81.41
CA THR A 334 -0.70 -3.24 82.02
C THR A 334 0.39 -3.56 83.02
N ARG A 335 1.64 -3.16 82.76
CA ARG A 335 2.77 -3.38 83.68
C ARG A 335 2.68 -2.48 84.93
N ARG A 336 2.25 -1.23 84.77
CA ARG A 336 1.98 -0.32 85.91
C ARG A 336 0.83 -0.78 86.80
N LYS A 337 -0.21 -1.40 86.23
CA LYS A 337 -1.31 -2.00 87.00
C LYS A 337 -0.92 -3.26 87.78
N ARG A 338 0.17 -3.95 87.40
CA ARG A 338 0.69 -5.12 88.15
C ARG A 338 1.68 -4.76 89.27
N LEU A 339 2.10 -3.50 89.34
CA LEU A 339 3.06 -2.98 90.31
C LEU A 339 2.39 -2.10 91.39
N ARG A 340 1.05 -1.99 91.35
CA ARG A 340 0.20 -1.42 92.39
C ARG A 340 -0.69 -2.53 92.92
#